data_AF-A0A437PXK5-F1
#
_entry.id   AF-A0A437PXK5-F1
#
_cell.length_a   1.000
_cell.length_b   1.000
_cell.length_c   1.000
_cell.angle_alpha   90.00
_cell.angle_beta   90.00
_cell.angle_gamma   90.00
#
_symmetry.space_group_name_H-M   'P 1'
#
loop_
_entity.id
_entity.type
_entity.pdbx_description
1 polymer ?
#
loop_
_entity_poly.entity_id
_entity_poly.type
_entity_poly.pdbx_seq_one_letter_code
_entity_poly.pdbx_strand_id
1 'polypeptide(L)'
;MIKKTIMLVFLLISSSFYCYSQSQIISEKELIKQISFTFSYLGVGGDDFDKLTECLLKKIKNKYPNFPKRIKNSQLKEIESLSKLYSNQCINIDGLNLSFRWTPFLENMLFSKLYDIEELKSIDSQKRKNFSECVIEGLKNQYPQGIKLVNGLLNRDPNNSPVYKCKNILLD
;
A
#
# COMPACT_ATOMS: atom_id res chain seq x y z
N MET A 1 7.31 -13.98 -11.52
CA MET A 1 7.45 -12.50 -11.42
C MET A 1 6.49 -11.91 -10.36
N ILE A 2 6.62 -12.38 -9.10
CA ILE A 2 5.66 -12.16 -7.99
C ILE A 2 6.02 -10.93 -7.11
N LYS A 3 7.14 -10.27 -7.40
CA LYS A 3 7.76 -9.27 -6.50
C LYS A 3 7.16 -7.86 -6.51
N LYS A 4 6.16 -7.53 -7.34
CA LYS A 4 5.72 -6.12 -7.54
C LYS A 4 4.36 -5.73 -6.94
N THR A 5 3.61 -6.64 -6.32
CA THR A 5 2.21 -6.35 -5.89
C THR A 5 2.11 -5.72 -4.50
N ILE A 6 3.17 -5.74 -3.69
CA ILE A 6 3.15 -5.24 -2.31
C ILE A 6 3.88 -3.89 -2.15
N MET A 7 3.95 -3.11 -3.23
CA MET A 7 4.53 -1.76 -3.22
C MET A 7 3.48 -0.68 -2.92
N LEU A 8 2.26 -1.06 -2.55
CA LEU A 8 1.11 -0.16 -2.37
C LEU A 8 0.84 0.27 -0.93
N VAL A 9 1.26 -0.51 0.06
CA VAL A 9 1.27 -0.11 1.49
C VAL A 9 2.42 0.89 1.79
N PHE A 10 3.21 1.24 0.77
CA PHE A 10 4.65 1.51 0.85
C PHE A 10 5.03 3.01 0.84
N LEU A 11 4.09 3.92 0.61
CA LEU A 11 4.30 5.37 0.46
C LEU A 11 3.62 6.21 1.57
N LEU A 12 3.17 5.55 2.64
CA LEU A 12 1.93 5.94 3.29
C LEU A 12 1.98 6.39 4.74
N ILE A 13 3.17 6.37 5.32
CA ILE A 13 3.39 6.89 6.66
C ILE A 13 4.14 8.25 6.60
N SER A 14 4.72 8.59 5.44
CA SER A 14 5.59 9.77 5.28
C SER A 14 4.89 11.13 5.23
N SER A 15 3.58 11.21 5.00
CA SER A 15 2.86 12.49 4.83
C SER A 15 2.15 13.01 6.08
N SER A 16 2.01 12.21 7.15
CA SER A 16 1.29 12.61 8.37
C SER A 16 2.17 13.20 9.48
N PHE A 17 3.50 13.23 9.33
CA PHE A 17 4.43 13.63 10.39
C PHE A 17 5.07 15.02 10.23
N TYR A 18 4.69 15.79 9.21
CA TYR A 18 5.34 17.07 8.93
C TYR A 18 5.01 18.22 9.90
N CYS A 19 4.23 17.99 10.96
CA CYS A 19 3.81 19.08 11.84
C CYS A 19 3.68 18.71 13.33
N TYR A 20 4.67 18.04 13.95
CA TYR A 20 4.73 17.98 15.43
C TYR A 20 6.20 17.83 15.94
N SER A 21 6.83 18.97 16.27
CA SER A 21 8.22 19.06 16.71
C SER A 21 8.39 19.07 18.24
N GLN A 22 7.80 18.09 18.94
CA GLN A 22 8.19 17.80 20.33
C GLN A 22 8.31 16.28 20.51
N SER A 23 9.31 15.82 21.27
CA SER A 23 9.53 14.40 21.57
C SER A 23 8.35 13.85 22.36
N GLN A 24 7.32 13.37 21.68
CA GLN A 24 6.18 12.73 22.32
C GLN A 24 6.47 11.24 22.51
N ILE A 25 6.32 10.77 23.75
CA ILE A 25 6.25 9.34 24.04
C ILE A 25 4.92 8.85 23.48
N ILE A 26 4.95 8.19 22.32
CA ILE A 26 3.75 7.62 21.69
C ILE A 26 3.39 6.32 22.41
N SER A 27 2.19 6.26 23.01
CA SER A 27 1.69 5.05 23.64
C SER A 27 1.38 3.95 22.61
N GLU A 28 1.30 2.69 23.04
CA GLU A 28 0.89 1.58 22.17
C GLU A 28 -0.48 1.83 21.54
N LYS A 29 -1.45 2.31 22.32
CA LYS A 29 -2.78 2.67 21.84
C LYS A 29 -2.75 3.74 20.76
N GLU A 30 -1.88 4.73 20.91
CA GLU A 30 -1.72 5.80 19.92
C GLU A 30 -1.05 5.29 18.64
N LEU A 31 -0.05 4.40 18.75
CA LEU A 31 0.54 3.75 17.58
C LEU A 31 -0.49 2.90 16.83
N ILE A 32 -1.30 2.10 17.54
CA ILE A 32 -2.37 1.30 16.93
C ILE A 32 -3.36 2.21 16.20
N LYS A 33 -3.79 3.29 16.85
CA LYS A 33 -4.69 4.27 16.25
C LYS A 33 -4.09 4.89 14.99
N GLN A 34 -2.80 5.22 14.99
CA GLN A 34 -2.09 5.73 13.82
C GLN A 34 -2.04 4.68 12.70
N ILE A 35 -1.69 3.42 13.02
CA ILE A 35 -1.68 2.32 12.06
C ILE A 35 -3.09 2.12 11.45
N SER A 36 -4.13 2.08 12.26
CA SER A 36 -5.53 1.95 11.80
C SER A 36 -5.97 3.14 10.95
N PHE A 37 -5.64 4.36 11.36
CA PHE A 37 -5.96 5.57 10.60
C PHE A 37 -5.26 5.56 9.24
N THR A 38 -3.95 5.28 9.23
CA THR A 38 -3.17 5.13 8.00
C THR A 38 -3.86 4.11 7.12
N PHE A 39 -4.04 2.86 7.58
CA PHE A 39 -4.65 1.81 6.77
C PHE A 39 -6.04 2.18 6.23
N SER A 40 -6.89 2.81 7.03
CA SER A 40 -8.18 3.31 6.56
C SER A 40 -8.03 4.36 5.46
N TYR A 41 -7.11 5.31 5.59
CA TYR A 41 -6.79 6.29 4.54
C TYR A 41 -6.29 5.61 3.24
N LEU A 42 -5.64 4.45 3.36
CA LEU A 42 -5.14 3.66 2.22
C LEU A 42 -6.23 2.83 1.56
N GLY A 43 -7.42 2.78 2.15
CA GLY A 43 -8.48 1.87 1.77
C GLY A 43 -8.24 0.43 2.22
N VAL A 44 -7.20 0.14 3.02
CA VAL A 44 -6.93 -1.20 3.55
C VAL A 44 -7.97 -1.56 4.62
N GLY A 45 -8.49 -2.78 4.54
CA GLY A 45 -9.43 -3.37 5.48
C GLY A 45 -9.61 -4.85 5.19
N GLY A 46 -10.76 -5.41 5.56
CA GLY A 46 -11.09 -6.82 5.35
C GLY A 46 -11.01 -7.65 6.64
N ASP A 47 -11.35 -8.92 6.53
CA ASP A 47 -11.57 -9.83 7.67
C ASP A 47 -10.28 -10.06 8.48
N ASP A 48 -9.12 -9.95 7.83
CA ASP A 48 -7.82 -10.17 8.43
C ASP A 48 -7.07 -8.87 8.77
N PHE A 49 -7.76 -7.74 8.81
CA PHE A 49 -7.15 -6.44 9.13
C PHE A 49 -6.56 -6.38 10.55
N ASP A 50 -7.28 -6.92 11.54
CA ASP A 50 -6.80 -6.96 12.92
C ASP A 50 -5.57 -7.87 13.04
N LYS A 51 -5.54 -9.00 12.32
CA LYS A 51 -4.38 -9.90 12.27
C LYS A 51 -3.16 -9.23 11.66
N LEU A 52 -3.34 -8.42 10.62
CA LEU A 52 -2.25 -7.60 10.07
C LEU A 52 -1.69 -6.64 11.13
N THR A 53 -2.58 -5.96 11.85
CA THR A 53 -2.21 -5.01 12.91
C THR A 53 -1.46 -5.72 14.06
N GLU A 54 -1.96 -6.86 14.53
CA GLU A 54 -1.31 -7.68 15.55
C GLU A 54 0.08 -8.16 15.12
N CYS A 55 0.20 -8.67 13.89
CA CYS A 55 1.48 -9.12 13.36
C CYS A 55 2.51 -7.99 13.30
N LEU A 56 2.11 -6.79 12.84
CA LEU A 56 2.97 -5.61 12.80
C LEU A 56 3.43 -5.21 14.21
N LEU A 57 2.51 -5.12 15.17
CA LEU A 57 2.83 -4.78 16.56
C LEU A 57 3.81 -5.79 17.16
N LYS A 58 3.59 -7.09 16.95
CA LYS A 58 4.47 -8.15 17.45
C LYS A 58 5.90 -7.97 16.90
N LYS A 59 6.03 -7.68 15.60
CA LYS A 59 7.34 -7.46 14.97
C LYS A 59 8.02 -6.20 15.48
N ILE A 60 7.28 -5.09 15.66
CA ILE A 60 7.80 -3.84 16.23
C ILE A 60 8.28 -4.05 17.67
N LYS A 61 7.48 -4.72 18.52
CA LYS A 61 7.84 -5.04 19.91
C LYS A 61 9.10 -5.91 19.99
N ASN A 62 9.24 -6.89 19.12
CA ASN A 62 10.44 -7.73 19.06
C ASN A 62 11.70 -6.93 18.71
N LYS A 63 11.58 -5.93 17.83
CA LYS A 63 12.70 -5.06 17.45
C LYS A 63 13.01 -4.00 18.51
N TYR A 64 11.99 -3.50 19.20
CA TYR A 64 12.10 -2.49 20.25
C TYR A 64 11.43 -2.98 21.54
N PRO A 65 12.12 -3.79 22.37
CA PRO A 65 11.54 -4.36 23.60
C PRO A 65 11.11 -3.30 24.62
N ASN A 66 11.70 -2.10 24.54
CA ASN A 66 11.37 -0.96 25.41
C ASN A 66 10.23 -0.08 24.87
N PHE A 67 9.62 -0.46 23.75
CA PHE A 67 8.39 0.15 23.23
C PHE A 67 7.24 -0.03 24.24
N PRO A 68 6.37 0.98 24.49
CA PRO A 68 6.30 2.32 23.89
C PRO A 68 7.08 3.43 24.62
N LYS A 69 7.79 3.13 25.72
CA LYS A 69 8.22 4.15 26.69
C LYS A 69 9.25 5.18 26.19
N ARG A 70 9.90 4.99 25.03
CA ARG A 70 11.03 5.83 24.56
C ARG A 70 11.21 5.92 23.03
N ILE A 71 10.15 5.97 22.22
CA ILE A 71 10.36 6.27 20.79
C ILE A 71 10.80 7.73 20.63
N LYS A 72 11.99 7.95 20.07
CA LYS A 72 12.42 9.26 19.56
C LYS A 72 11.84 9.48 18.16
N ASN A 73 11.61 10.73 17.75
CA ASN A 73 11.17 11.05 16.38
C ASN A 73 12.10 10.49 15.29
N SER A 74 13.41 10.36 15.56
CA SER A 74 14.35 9.72 14.64
C SER A 74 14.06 8.22 14.42
N GLN A 75 13.51 7.55 15.43
CA GLN A 75 13.09 6.15 15.37
C GLN A 75 11.72 5.97 14.72
N LEU A 76 10.90 7.01 14.64
CA LEU A 76 9.63 6.94 13.89
C LEU A 76 9.88 6.61 12.41
N LYS A 77 10.83 7.31 11.77
CA LYS A 77 11.22 7.01 10.37
C LYS A 77 11.74 5.58 10.18
N GLU A 78 12.42 5.03 11.19
CA GLU A 78 12.88 3.65 11.18
C GLU A 78 11.71 2.67 11.34
N ILE A 79 10.78 2.95 12.27
CA ILE A 79 9.56 2.18 12.49
C ILE A 79 8.68 2.19 11.25
N GLU A 80 8.60 3.30 10.52
CA GLU A 80 7.93 3.38 9.22
C GLU A 80 8.56 2.42 8.21
N SER A 81 9.88 2.47 8.09
CA SER A 81 10.66 1.60 7.19
C SER A 81 10.56 0.12 7.56
N LEU A 82 10.40 -0.18 8.86
CA LEU A 82 10.20 -1.54 9.36
C LEU A 82 8.77 -2.02 9.18
N SER A 83 7.77 -1.16 9.41
CA SER A 83 6.35 -1.47 9.20
C SER A 83 6.10 -1.87 7.76
N LYS A 84 6.81 -1.24 6.81
CA LYS A 84 6.87 -1.63 5.40
C LYS A 84 7.33 -3.07 5.20
N LEU A 85 8.50 -3.42 5.75
CA LEU A 85 9.08 -4.77 5.63
C LEU A 85 8.19 -5.82 6.30
N TYR A 86 7.67 -5.48 7.48
CA TYR A 86 6.80 -6.36 8.25
C TYR A 86 5.43 -6.54 7.62
N SER A 87 4.85 -5.52 6.97
CA SER A 87 3.57 -5.67 6.25
C SER A 87 3.68 -6.76 5.18
N ASN A 88 4.76 -6.75 4.40
CA ASN A 88 5.00 -7.78 3.39
C ASN A 88 5.18 -9.17 4.01
N GLN A 89 5.85 -9.25 5.16
CA GLN A 89 6.01 -10.52 5.87
C GLN A 89 4.66 -11.02 6.41
N CYS A 90 3.90 -10.18 7.09
CA CYS A 90 2.60 -10.52 7.66
C CYS A 90 1.61 -10.96 6.58
N ILE A 91 1.55 -10.26 5.45
CA ILE A 91 0.65 -10.62 4.33
C ILE A 91 1.05 -11.96 3.69
N ASN A 92 2.34 -12.18 3.46
CA ASN A 92 2.82 -13.37 2.73
C ASN A 92 2.93 -14.63 3.61
N ILE A 93 3.20 -14.48 4.91
CA ILE A 93 3.39 -15.62 5.82
C ILE A 93 2.05 -16.17 6.27
N ASP A 94 1.08 -15.29 6.56
CA ASP A 94 -0.19 -15.70 7.18
C ASP A 94 -1.34 -15.80 6.17
N GLY A 95 -1.10 -15.49 4.88
CA GLY A 95 -2.13 -15.60 3.84
C GLY A 95 -3.34 -14.73 4.16
N LEU A 96 -3.13 -13.45 4.47
CA LEU A 96 -4.21 -12.59 4.94
C LEU A 96 -5.19 -12.23 3.81
N ASN A 97 -6.48 -12.25 4.14
CA ASN A 97 -7.58 -11.81 3.28
C ASN A 97 -7.86 -10.32 3.52
N LEU A 98 -7.23 -9.49 2.69
CA LEU A 98 -7.30 -8.03 2.80
C LEU A 98 -8.09 -7.44 1.63
N SER A 99 -8.79 -6.33 1.88
CA SER A 99 -9.43 -5.53 0.84
C SER A 99 -8.79 -4.16 0.74
N PHE A 100 -8.56 -3.68 -0.47
CA PHE A 100 -8.07 -2.34 -0.80
C PHE A 100 -9.18 -1.59 -1.53
N ARG A 101 -9.92 -0.78 -0.78
CA ARG A 101 -10.98 0.08 -1.32
C ARG A 101 -10.38 1.20 -2.18
N TRP A 102 -11.11 1.61 -3.21
CA TRP A 102 -10.74 2.78 -3.99
C TRP A 102 -10.72 4.03 -3.12
N THR A 103 -9.58 4.69 -3.07
CA THR A 103 -9.40 6.00 -2.45
C THR A 103 -8.62 6.89 -3.42
N PRO A 104 -8.75 8.22 -3.34
CA PRO A 104 -7.93 9.12 -4.15
C PRO A 104 -6.43 8.87 -4.01
N PHE A 105 -5.99 8.43 -2.81
CA PHE A 105 -4.62 8.03 -2.58
C PHE A 105 -4.23 6.80 -3.41
N LEU A 106 -5.02 5.73 -3.32
CA LEU A 106 -4.77 4.48 -4.05
C LEU A 106 -4.72 4.72 -5.56
N GLU A 107 -5.65 5.52 -6.07
CA GLU A 107 -5.73 5.88 -7.49
C GLU A 107 -4.49 6.65 -7.94
N ASN A 108 -4.09 7.70 -7.21
CA ASN A 108 -2.88 8.47 -7.52
C ASN A 108 -1.60 7.63 -7.44
N MET A 109 -1.53 6.72 -6.48
CA MET A 109 -0.38 5.84 -6.32
C MET A 109 -0.27 4.85 -7.49
N LEU A 110 -1.38 4.22 -7.89
CA LEU A 110 -1.42 3.36 -9.06
C LEU A 110 -1.09 4.13 -10.32
N PHE A 111 -1.59 5.36 -10.44
CA PHE A 111 -1.31 6.23 -11.58
C PHE A 111 0.18 6.49 -11.73
N SER A 112 0.86 6.98 -10.67
CA SER A 112 2.31 7.18 -10.70
C SER A 112 3.05 5.89 -11.04
N LYS A 113 2.65 4.74 -10.47
CA LYS A 113 3.30 3.46 -10.75
C LYS A 113 3.17 3.02 -12.20
N LEU A 114 2.04 3.29 -12.85
CA LEU A 114 1.79 2.95 -14.25
C LEU A 114 2.45 3.97 -15.19
N TYR A 115 2.42 5.24 -14.84
CA TYR A 115 3.00 6.35 -15.61
C TYR A 115 4.54 6.32 -15.62
N ASP A 116 5.14 5.93 -14.50
CA ASP A 116 6.59 5.88 -14.29
C ASP A 116 7.22 4.51 -14.63
N ILE A 117 6.51 3.64 -15.35
CA ILE A 117 7.09 2.38 -15.87
C ILE A 117 8.30 2.73 -16.74
N GLU A 118 9.48 2.23 -16.36
CA GLU A 118 10.76 2.57 -16.99
C GLU A 118 10.72 2.29 -18.50
N GLU A 119 10.15 1.14 -18.86
CA GLU A 119 10.02 0.65 -20.23
C GLU A 119 9.13 1.55 -21.10
N LEU A 120 8.29 2.40 -20.50
CA LEU A 120 7.41 3.31 -21.22
C LEU A 120 7.97 4.73 -21.31
N LYS A 121 9.08 5.06 -20.65
CA LYS A 121 9.57 6.46 -20.56
C LYS A 121 9.91 7.10 -21.91
N SER A 122 10.26 6.29 -22.91
CA SER A 122 10.51 6.76 -24.28
C SER A 122 9.22 7.09 -25.05
N ILE A 123 8.06 6.70 -24.54
CA ILE A 123 6.74 7.02 -25.10
C ILE A 123 6.31 8.41 -24.64
N ASP A 124 5.60 9.10 -25.53
CA ASP A 124 4.95 10.39 -25.29
C ASP A 124 4.22 10.43 -23.93
N SER A 125 4.35 11.56 -23.23
CA SER A 125 3.81 11.73 -21.88
C SER A 125 2.28 11.68 -21.85
N GLN A 126 1.61 12.21 -22.88
CA GLN A 126 0.16 12.17 -22.96
C GLN A 126 -0.34 10.74 -23.21
N LYS A 127 0.33 9.97 -24.07
CA LYS A 127 0.00 8.55 -24.29
C LYS A 127 0.19 7.72 -23.02
N ARG A 128 1.28 7.94 -22.28
CA ARG A 128 1.51 7.28 -20.98
C ARG A 128 0.44 7.62 -19.94
N LYS A 129 0.02 8.89 -19.89
CA LYS A 129 -1.07 9.35 -19.02
C LYS A 129 -2.38 8.63 -19.38
N ASN A 130 -2.79 8.68 -20.65
CA ASN A 130 -4.02 8.05 -21.12
C ASN A 130 -4.02 6.52 -20.87
N PHE A 131 -2.88 5.86 -21.09
CA PHE A 131 -2.71 4.45 -20.78
C PHE A 131 -2.91 4.17 -19.29
N SER A 132 -2.29 4.97 -18.42
CA SER A 132 -2.38 4.80 -16.96
C SER A 132 -3.81 4.98 -16.46
N GLU A 133 -4.51 6.01 -16.96
CA GLU A 133 -5.92 6.28 -16.67
C GLU A 133 -6.83 5.13 -17.15
N CYS A 134 -6.66 4.67 -18.39
CA CYS A 134 -7.40 3.54 -18.94
C CYS A 134 -7.24 2.27 -18.10
N VAL A 135 -6.01 1.96 -17.66
CA VAL A 135 -5.76 0.78 -16.82
C VAL A 135 -6.44 0.91 -15.46
N ILE A 136 -6.39 2.07 -14.81
CA ILE A 136 -7.06 2.30 -13.53
C ILE A 136 -8.59 2.18 -13.68
N GLU A 137 -9.16 2.77 -14.72
CA GLU A 137 -10.60 2.68 -14.98
C GLU A 137 -11.02 1.23 -15.22
N GLY A 138 -10.26 0.48 -16.02
CA GLY A 138 -10.50 -0.95 -16.22
C GLY A 138 -10.40 -1.77 -14.94
N LEU A 139 -9.47 -1.43 -14.03
CA LEU A 139 -9.39 -2.06 -12.71
C LEU A 139 -10.61 -1.72 -11.84
N LYS A 140 -11.08 -0.47 -11.84
CA LYS A 140 -12.29 -0.05 -11.13
C LYS A 140 -13.53 -0.77 -11.64
N ASN A 141 -13.65 -0.93 -12.96
CA ASN A 141 -14.75 -1.66 -13.58
C ASN A 141 -14.72 -3.16 -13.23
N GLN A 142 -13.53 -3.77 -13.18
CA GLN A 142 -13.38 -5.19 -12.80
C GLN A 142 -13.59 -5.40 -11.29
N TYR A 143 -13.21 -4.43 -10.46
CA TYR A 143 -13.25 -4.51 -9.00
C TYR A 143 -13.95 -3.28 -8.39
N PRO A 144 -15.27 -3.11 -8.58
CA PRO A 144 -15.97 -1.88 -8.20
C PRO A 144 -15.91 -1.56 -6.71
N GLN A 145 -15.80 -2.58 -5.86
CA GLN A 145 -15.69 -2.44 -4.40
C GLN A 145 -14.23 -2.36 -3.90
N GLY A 146 -13.28 -2.26 -4.82
CA GLY A 146 -11.86 -2.36 -4.51
C GLY A 146 -11.31 -3.77 -4.68
N ILE A 147 -10.00 -3.87 -4.51
CA ILE A 147 -9.21 -5.05 -4.81
C ILE A 147 -9.17 -5.96 -3.59
N LYS A 148 -9.56 -7.23 -3.74
CA LYS A 148 -9.44 -8.23 -2.68
C LYS A 148 -8.19 -9.08 -2.91
N LEU A 149 -7.40 -9.24 -1.85
CA LEU A 149 -6.39 -10.29 -1.73
C LEU A 149 -7.06 -11.47 -1.03
N VAL A 150 -7.00 -12.64 -1.67
CA VAL A 150 -7.41 -13.92 -1.07
C VAL A 150 -6.12 -14.70 -0.81
N ASN A 151 -5.89 -15.08 0.45
CA ASN A 151 -4.63 -15.68 0.88
C ASN A 151 -3.38 -14.87 0.48
N GLY A 152 -3.44 -13.53 0.61
CA GLY A 152 -2.37 -12.62 0.18
C GLY A 152 -2.19 -12.51 -1.35
N LEU A 153 -3.02 -13.19 -2.14
CA LEU A 153 -2.93 -13.19 -3.61
C LEU A 153 -4.09 -12.44 -4.25
N LEU A 154 -3.76 -11.68 -5.28
CA LEU A 154 -4.77 -11.05 -6.14
C LEU A 154 -5.26 -12.09 -7.14
N ASN A 155 -6.57 -12.33 -7.17
CA ASN A 155 -7.16 -13.17 -8.22
C ASN A 155 -6.99 -12.46 -9.57
N ARG A 156 -6.15 -13.02 -10.45
CA ARG A 156 -5.87 -12.44 -11.77
C ARG A 156 -6.54 -13.30 -12.82
N ASP A 157 -7.51 -12.72 -13.53
CA ASP A 157 -7.93 -13.23 -14.83
C ASP A 157 -7.06 -12.56 -15.91
N PRO A 158 -6.05 -13.25 -16.48
CA PRO A 158 -5.18 -12.69 -17.50
C PRO A 158 -5.93 -12.32 -18.78
N ASN A 159 -7.04 -13.00 -19.09
CA ASN A 159 -7.84 -12.75 -20.29
C ASN A 159 -8.67 -11.46 -20.17
N ASN A 160 -8.88 -10.96 -18.96
CA ASN A 160 -9.60 -9.71 -18.69
C ASN A 160 -8.73 -8.57 -18.19
N SER A 161 -7.40 -8.69 -18.30
CA SER A 161 -6.47 -7.67 -17.82
C SER A 161 -6.69 -6.30 -18.49
N PRO A 162 -6.97 -5.23 -17.71
CA PRO A 162 -7.04 -3.86 -18.22
C PRO A 162 -5.79 -3.43 -18.99
N VAL A 163 -4.61 -3.90 -18.57
CA VAL A 163 -3.34 -3.63 -19.26
C VAL A 163 -3.38 -4.11 -20.72
N TYR A 164 -3.93 -5.29 -20.97
CA TYR A 164 -4.04 -5.83 -22.32
C TYR A 164 -5.04 -5.02 -23.17
N LYS A 165 -6.16 -4.61 -22.57
CA LYS A 165 -7.21 -3.83 -23.24
C LYS A 165 -6.73 -2.41 -23.59
N CYS A 166 -5.90 -1.82 -22.76
CA CYS A 166 -5.40 -0.45 -22.94
C CYS A 166 -4.11 -0.33 -23.77
N LYS A 167 -3.48 -1.45 -24.15
CA LYS A 167 -2.14 -1.44 -24.77
C LYS A 167 -2.06 -0.64 -26.08
N ASN A 168 -3.15 -0.57 -26.85
CA ASN A 168 -3.16 0.10 -28.16
C ASN A 168 -2.95 1.62 -28.06
N ILE A 169 -3.28 2.23 -26.91
CA ILE A 169 -3.03 3.65 -26.60
C ILE A 169 -1.53 3.99 -26.68
N LEU A 170 -0.66 2.99 -26.50
CA LEU A 170 0.78 3.16 -26.58
C LEU A 170 1.33 3.04 -28.02
N LEU A 171 0.53 2.52 -28.96
CA LEU A 171 0.95 2.18 -30.32
C LEU A 171 0.41 3.16 -31.37
N ASP A 172 -0.78 3.71 -31.15
CA ASP A 172 -1.33 4.86 -31.90
C ASP A 172 -0.62 6.13 -31.47
#